data_AF-A0ABD7VAK2-F1
#
_entry.id   AF-A0ABD7VAK2-F1
#
_cell.length_a   1.000
_cell.length_b   1.000
_cell.length_c   1.000
_cell.angle_alpha   90.00
_cell.angle_beta   90.00
_cell.angle_gamma   90.00
#
_symmetry.space_group_name_H-M   'P 1'
#
loop_
_entity.id
_entity.type
_entity.pdbx_description
1 polymer ?
#
loop_
_entity_poly.entity_id
_entity_poly.type
_entity_poly.pdbx_seq_one_letter_code
_entity_poly.pdbx_strand_id
1 'polypeptide(L)'
;MKALDELTFDNRFARLGDAFSAHVLPEPIDNPRLVVASPAALALLDLEPATAETQEFAELFGGHKLWADAEPRAMVYSGHQFGGYTPQLGDGRGLLLGEVYNAAGEHWDLHLKGAGQTPFSRMGDGRAVLRSSIREFLASEALHALNIPSSRAACVIGSDTPVWREKQERAAMVLRLAPSHIRFGHFEYFYYTKRPEQQKLLGEHVLAMHFPQCLEQPEPYLAMFREIVERNAELIAKWQAYGFCHGVMNTDNMSILGITFDFGPFAFLDDFDANFICNHSDDQGRYSFSNQVPIGQWNLSALAQALTPFISVEALRETLGLYLPLFQAHYLDLMRRRFGFTTAEDDDQLLLENLLQLMQNSGVDYTLFFRRLGEQSAELAVAQLRDDFVDIKGFDAWGERYVARVARDGALDQEQRRTRMHAVNPLYILRNYLAQKAIDAAEQGDYSEVRRLYAVLSKPFDEQPGMDSYAERPPEWGKHLEISCSS
;
A
#
# COMPACT_ATOMS: atom_id res chain seq x y z
N MET A 1 -11.33 22.24 -11.99
CA MET A 1 -9.89 22.07 -11.79
C MET A 1 -9.30 23.44 -11.49
N LYS A 2 -8.41 23.53 -10.51
CA LYS A 2 -7.87 24.75 -9.89
C LYS A 2 -6.40 24.95 -10.27
N ALA A 3 -5.91 26.19 -10.16
CA ALA A 3 -4.47 26.48 -10.16
C ALA A 3 -3.82 26.13 -8.80
N LEU A 4 -2.48 26.07 -8.74
CA LEU A 4 -1.75 25.75 -7.50
C LEU A 4 -2.01 26.76 -6.38
N ASP A 5 -2.11 28.04 -6.72
CA ASP A 5 -2.38 29.15 -5.80
C ASP A 5 -3.85 29.25 -5.37
N GLU A 6 -4.74 28.42 -5.93
CA GLU A 6 -6.17 28.36 -5.60
C GLU A 6 -6.52 27.18 -4.67
N LEU A 7 -5.52 26.40 -4.23
CA LEU A 7 -5.74 25.33 -3.27
C LEU A 7 -6.21 25.89 -1.92
N THR A 8 -7.30 25.35 -1.40
CA THR A 8 -7.84 25.73 -0.09
C THR A 8 -7.24 24.84 0.97
N PHE A 9 -6.51 25.41 1.93
CA PHE A 9 -5.95 24.68 3.06
C PHE A 9 -6.86 24.75 4.29
N ASP A 10 -6.97 23.63 5.00
CA ASP A 10 -7.63 23.52 6.30
C ASP A 10 -6.84 22.58 7.21
N ASN A 11 -5.78 23.08 7.85
CA ASN A 11 -4.79 22.29 8.61
C ASN A 11 -5.33 21.81 9.98
N ARG A 12 -6.26 20.85 9.97
CA ARG A 12 -6.95 20.32 11.15
C ARG A 12 -5.98 19.69 12.16
N PHE A 13 -5.01 18.89 11.71
CA PHE A 13 -4.05 18.22 12.58
C PHE A 13 -3.06 19.22 13.21
N ALA A 14 -2.63 20.24 12.46
CA ALA A 14 -1.75 21.29 12.98
C ALA A 14 -2.40 22.01 14.19
N ARG A 15 -3.71 22.28 14.12
CA ARG A 15 -4.49 22.91 15.19
C ARG A 15 -4.65 22.06 16.46
N LEU A 16 -4.29 20.77 16.45
CA LEU A 16 -4.20 19.98 17.68
C LEU A 16 -3.02 20.44 18.57
N GLY A 17 -2.02 21.13 18.00
CA GLY A 17 -0.92 21.76 18.71
C GLY A 17 0.34 20.89 18.87
N ASP A 18 1.33 21.45 19.55
CA ASP A 18 2.70 20.91 19.63
C ASP A 18 2.87 19.62 20.43
N ALA A 19 1.81 19.15 21.06
CA ALA A 19 1.81 17.83 21.69
C ALA A 19 1.78 16.68 20.66
N PHE A 20 1.30 16.95 19.45
CA PHE A 20 1.06 15.94 18.40
C PHE A 20 2.05 16.03 17.23
N SER A 21 2.70 17.17 17.09
CA SER A 21 3.64 17.43 16.01
C SER A 21 4.59 18.57 16.38
N ALA A 22 5.59 18.83 15.55
CA ALA A 22 6.46 19.99 15.63
C ALA A 22 6.41 20.77 14.32
N HIS A 23 6.40 22.11 14.40
CA HIS A 23 6.49 22.96 13.21
C HIS A 23 7.90 22.89 12.65
N VAL A 24 8.03 22.47 11.39
CA VAL A 24 9.32 22.29 10.71
C VAL A 24 9.13 22.70 9.25
N LEU A 25 10.01 23.55 8.73
CA LEU A 25 10.01 23.91 7.32
C LEU A 25 10.77 22.85 6.50
N PRO A 26 10.36 22.58 5.24
CA PRO A 26 11.14 21.73 4.37
C PRO A 26 12.52 22.34 4.08
N GLU A 27 13.53 21.49 4.00
CA GLU A 27 14.86 21.84 3.51
C GLU A 27 14.90 21.56 1.99
N PRO A 28 15.09 22.58 1.14
CA PRO A 28 15.03 22.38 -0.31
C PRO A 28 16.14 21.45 -0.83
N ILE A 29 15.91 20.90 -2.02
CA ILE A 29 16.89 20.13 -2.82
C ILE A 29 17.31 20.89 -4.08
N ASP A 30 18.52 20.67 -4.56
CA ASP A 30 19.11 21.43 -5.68
C ASP A 30 18.57 20.98 -7.04
N ASN A 31 18.22 21.94 -7.90
CA ASN A 31 17.73 21.70 -9.27
C ASN A 31 16.53 20.72 -9.34
N PRO A 32 15.40 21.05 -8.67
CA PRO A 32 14.25 20.16 -8.62
C PRO A 32 13.67 19.94 -10.03
N ARG A 33 13.36 18.68 -10.35
CA ARG A 33 12.79 18.28 -11.64
C ARG A 33 11.73 17.20 -11.49
N LEU A 34 10.64 17.33 -12.25
CA LEU A 34 9.58 16.32 -12.26
C LEU A 34 10.08 15.01 -12.88
N VAL A 35 10.06 13.94 -12.10
CA VAL A 35 10.32 12.57 -12.57
C VAL A 35 9.05 12.00 -13.18
N VAL A 36 7.97 11.95 -12.40
CA VAL A 36 6.66 11.42 -12.80
C VAL A 36 5.56 12.03 -11.92
N ALA A 37 4.36 12.17 -12.47
CA ALA A 37 3.16 12.58 -11.75
C ALA A 37 1.99 11.64 -12.06
N SER A 38 1.07 11.51 -11.11
CA SER A 38 -0.17 10.73 -11.28
C SER A 38 -1.35 11.67 -11.53
N PRO A 39 -1.92 11.70 -12.75
CA PRO A 39 -3.16 12.43 -13.02
C PRO A 39 -4.29 12.08 -12.06
N ALA A 40 -4.43 10.80 -11.70
CA ALA A 40 -5.49 10.34 -10.80
C ALA A 40 -5.31 10.84 -9.36
N ALA A 41 -4.07 10.96 -8.88
CA ALA A 41 -3.81 11.51 -7.54
C ALA A 41 -3.87 13.04 -7.52
N LEU A 42 -3.44 13.73 -8.59
CA LEU A 42 -3.59 15.18 -8.73
C LEU A 42 -5.06 15.62 -8.77
N ALA A 43 -5.93 14.81 -9.37
CA ALA A 43 -7.37 15.05 -9.39
C ALA A 43 -8.00 15.09 -7.98
N LEU A 44 -7.40 14.43 -6.99
CA LEU A 44 -7.87 14.50 -5.58
C LEU A 44 -7.72 15.91 -4.99
N LEU A 45 -6.81 16.70 -5.55
CA LEU A 45 -6.54 18.09 -5.19
C LEU A 45 -7.18 19.08 -6.20
N ASP A 46 -8.06 18.60 -7.07
CA ASP A 46 -8.63 19.37 -8.19
C ASP A 46 -7.58 19.93 -9.17
N LEU A 47 -6.39 19.35 -9.27
CA LEU A 47 -5.29 19.87 -10.12
C LEU A 47 -5.25 19.20 -11.50
N GLU A 48 -5.09 20.01 -12.55
CA GLU A 48 -4.86 19.49 -13.91
C GLU A 48 -3.48 18.82 -14.04
N PRO A 49 -3.33 17.75 -14.84
CA PRO A 49 -2.05 17.10 -15.06
C PRO A 49 -0.98 18.04 -15.62
N ALA A 50 -1.37 19.01 -16.45
CA ALA A 50 -0.45 19.99 -17.04
C ALA A 50 0.25 20.87 -15.99
N THR A 51 -0.37 21.05 -14.82
CA THR A 51 0.19 21.81 -13.70
C THR A 51 1.50 21.19 -13.19
N ALA A 52 1.63 19.86 -13.26
CA ALA A 52 2.81 19.14 -12.79
C ALA A 52 4.09 19.50 -13.58
N GLU A 53 3.94 19.91 -14.84
CA GLU A 53 5.06 20.25 -15.73
C GLU A 53 5.58 21.69 -15.51
N THR A 54 4.98 22.45 -14.59
CA THR A 54 5.43 23.81 -14.28
C THR A 54 6.64 23.81 -13.34
N GLN A 55 7.51 24.80 -13.51
CA GLN A 55 8.67 24.99 -12.61
C GLN A 55 8.22 25.25 -11.17
N GLU A 56 7.11 25.96 -10.98
CA GLU A 56 6.54 26.25 -9.66
C GLU A 56 6.11 24.98 -8.92
N PHE A 57 5.51 24.01 -9.62
CA PHE A 57 5.17 22.71 -9.06
C PHE A 57 6.43 21.97 -8.55
N ALA A 58 7.49 21.95 -9.35
CA ALA A 58 8.76 21.33 -8.96
C ALA A 58 9.42 22.05 -7.77
N GLU A 59 9.30 23.38 -7.68
CA GLU A 59 9.82 24.18 -6.56
C GLU A 59 9.03 23.95 -5.26
N LEU A 60 7.70 23.90 -5.32
CA LEU A 60 6.84 23.61 -4.17
C LEU A 60 7.16 22.22 -3.59
N PHE A 61 7.11 21.19 -4.43
CA PHE A 61 7.34 19.81 -4.00
C PHE A 61 8.83 19.41 -3.98
N GLY A 62 9.72 20.35 -4.28
CA GLY A 62 11.16 20.29 -4.02
C GLY A 62 11.56 21.05 -2.75
N GLY A 63 10.61 21.61 -2.00
CA GLY A 63 10.82 22.28 -0.71
C GLY A 63 11.31 23.74 -0.79
N HIS A 64 11.28 24.38 -1.97
CA HIS A 64 11.73 25.77 -2.17
C HIS A 64 10.66 26.81 -1.84
N LYS A 65 9.40 26.44 -2.08
CA LYS A 65 8.24 27.31 -1.89
C LYS A 65 7.21 26.61 -1.03
N LEU A 66 6.36 27.40 -0.40
CA LEU A 66 5.20 26.91 0.33
C LEU A 66 4.08 27.95 0.25
N TRP A 67 2.83 27.49 0.25
CA TRP A 67 1.68 28.37 0.40
C TRP A 67 1.71 29.06 1.76
N ALA A 68 1.27 30.32 1.82
CA ALA A 68 1.14 31.05 3.08
C ALA A 68 0.14 30.40 4.04
N ASP A 69 -0.87 29.70 3.49
CA ASP A 69 -1.93 29.02 4.25
C ASP A 69 -1.54 27.59 4.66
N ALA A 70 -0.42 27.07 4.18
CA ALA A 70 0.12 25.78 4.61
C ALA A 70 0.88 25.94 5.93
N GLU A 71 0.79 24.93 6.79
CA GLU A 71 1.46 24.91 8.09
C GLU A 71 2.19 23.58 8.24
N PRO A 72 3.49 23.50 7.88
CA PRO A 72 4.19 22.24 7.77
C PRO A 72 4.55 21.67 9.16
N ARG A 73 4.20 20.41 9.37
CA ARG A 73 4.29 19.70 10.66
C ARG A 73 4.99 18.36 10.49
N ALA A 74 5.92 18.05 11.39
CA ALA A 74 6.43 16.70 11.60
C ALA A 74 5.63 16.03 12.73
N MET A 75 4.93 14.93 12.48
CA MET A 75 4.12 14.24 13.49
C MET A 75 4.99 13.42 14.45
N VAL A 76 4.59 13.32 15.72
CA VAL A 76 5.23 12.42 16.70
C VAL A 76 4.41 11.15 16.87
N TYR A 77 5.09 10.01 16.87
CA TYR A 77 4.50 8.69 17.15
C TYR A 77 5.58 7.75 17.71
N SER A 78 5.16 6.57 18.16
CA SER A 78 6.02 5.44 18.55
C SER A 78 5.66 4.23 17.69
N GLY A 79 6.20 3.05 18.00
CA GLY A 79 5.72 1.82 17.38
C GLY A 79 6.47 0.59 17.85
N HIS A 80 5.85 -0.57 17.68
CA HIS A 80 6.53 -1.85 17.81
C HIS A 80 7.22 -2.20 16.50
N GLN A 81 8.55 -2.08 16.49
CA GLN A 81 9.39 -2.44 15.36
C GLN A 81 9.86 -3.89 15.51
N PHE A 82 9.47 -4.76 14.58
CA PHE A 82 9.76 -6.20 14.65
C PHE A 82 9.35 -6.86 15.99
N GLY A 83 8.28 -6.35 16.62
CA GLY A 83 7.77 -6.81 17.91
C GLY A 83 8.40 -6.14 19.14
N GLY A 84 9.51 -5.40 18.99
CA GLY A 84 10.10 -4.60 20.06
C GLY A 84 9.53 -3.18 20.10
N TYR A 85 9.09 -2.73 21.28
CA TYR A 85 8.56 -1.37 21.42
C TYR A 85 9.67 -0.31 21.34
N THR A 86 9.53 0.63 20.40
CA THR A 86 10.39 1.81 20.28
C THR A 86 9.64 3.03 20.80
N PRO A 87 10.04 3.61 21.97
CA PRO A 87 9.26 4.62 22.67
C PRO A 87 9.03 5.93 21.92
N GLN A 88 9.90 6.25 20.96
CA GLN A 88 9.77 7.44 20.14
C GLN A 88 10.32 7.20 18.73
N LEU A 89 9.44 7.46 17.77
CA LEU A 89 9.70 7.59 16.35
C LEU A 89 9.23 9.00 15.96
N GLY A 90 8.39 9.12 14.94
CA GLY A 90 7.94 10.39 14.38
C GLY A 90 8.37 10.54 12.93
N ASP A 91 7.86 11.58 12.28
CA ASP A 91 8.20 11.90 10.90
C ASP A 91 9.65 12.38 10.82
N GLY A 92 10.59 11.44 10.73
CA GLY A 92 12.03 11.72 10.74
C GLY A 92 12.62 12.17 9.40
N ARG A 93 11.84 12.15 8.33
CA ARG A 93 12.27 12.56 6.97
C ARG A 93 11.11 13.05 6.11
N GLY A 94 10.02 13.48 6.72
CA GLY A 94 8.82 13.87 6.01
C GLY A 94 8.05 14.93 6.79
N LEU A 95 7.20 15.66 6.10
CA LEU A 95 6.38 16.71 6.68
C LEU A 95 4.97 16.63 6.13
N LEU A 96 3.97 16.69 7.00
CA LEU A 96 2.62 17.08 6.62
C LEU A 96 2.65 18.57 6.31
N LEU A 97 2.71 18.96 5.04
CA LEU A 97 2.74 20.36 4.62
C LEU A 97 1.45 21.09 5.01
N GLY A 98 0.34 20.38 4.95
CA GLY A 98 -0.99 20.88 5.26
C GLY A 98 -2.05 19.90 4.76
N GLU A 99 -3.31 20.32 4.86
CA GLU A 99 -4.48 19.53 4.44
C GLU A 99 -5.29 20.33 3.44
N VAL A 100 -5.44 19.83 2.22
CA VAL A 100 -6.23 20.48 1.17
C VAL A 100 -7.68 20.06 1.28
N TYR A 101 -8.59 21.03 1.23
CA TYR A 101 -10.03 20.83 1.10
C TYR A 101 -10.45 20.94 -0.37
N ASN A 102 -10.86 19.82 -0.97
CA ASN A 102 -11.21 19.75 -2.38
C ASN A 102 -12.68 20.13 -2.66
N ALA A 103 -13.04 20.25 -3.92
CA ALA A 103 -14.40 20.61 -4.35
C ALA A 103 -15.46 19.54 -4.00
N ALA A 104 -15.04 18.30 -3.75
CA ALA A 104 -15.92 17.22 -3.28
C ALA A 104 -16.22 17.28 -1.77
N GLY A 105 -15.59 18.22 -1.06
CA GLY A 105 -15.73 18.38 0.38
C GLY A 105 -14.90 17.40 1.19
N GLU A 106 -13.85 16.83 0.59
CA GLU A 106 -12.92 15.92 1.24
C GLU A 106 -11.65 16.66 1.65
N HIS A 107 -10.99 16.17 2.69
CA HIS A 107 -9.66 16.62 3.10
C HIS A 107 -8.60 15.61 2.71
N TRP A 108 -7.51 16.11 2.14
CA TRP A 108 -6.35 15.33 1.74
C TRP A 108 -5.08 15.89 2.37
N ASP A 109 -4.39 15.05 3.15
CA ASP A 109 -3.07 15.37 3.68
C ASP A 109 -2.07 15.49 2.52
N LEU A 110 -1.28 16.56 2.51
CA LEU A 110 -0.13 16.72 1.63
C LEU A 110 1.14 16.40 2.41
N HIS A 111 1.60 15.16 2.35
CA HIS A 111 2.79 14.75 3.06
C HIS A 111 4.00 14.64 2.12
N LEU A 112 4.99 15.50 2.32
CA LEU A 112 6.21 15.53 1.52
C LEU A 112 7.29 14.68 2.18
N LYS A 113 7.55 13.50 1.63
CA LYS A 113 8.60 12.59 2.13
C LYS A 113 9.92 12.89 1.42
N GLY A 114 11.01 12.94 2.17
CA GLY A 114 12.33 13.43 1.75
C GLY A 114 12.57 14.92 2.04
N ALA A 115 11.68 15.56 2.80
CA ALA A 115 11.62 17.00 3.01
C ALA A 115 12.74 17.60 3.87
N GLY A 116 13.66 16.81 4.42
CA GLY A 116 14.75 17.29 5.27
C GLY A 116 14.67 16.77 6.70
N GLN A 117 15.60 17.26 7.53
CA GLN A 117 15.68 16.83 8.93
C GLN A 117 14.55 17.44 9.78
N THR A 118 14.17 16.69 10.80
CA THR A 118 13.15 17.06 11.79
C THR A 118 13.66 16.69 13.19
N PRO A 119 12.99 17.12 14.27
CA PRO A 119 13.30 16.65 15.63
C PRO A 119 13.22 15.13 15.80
N PHE A 120 12.64 14.40 14.85
CA PHE A 120 12.43 12.96 14.89
C PHE A 120 13.37 12.17 13.95
N SER A 121 14.31 12.85 13.26
CA SER A 121 15.24 12.21 12.32
C SER A 121 16.19 11.19 12.97
N ARG A 122 16.35 11.22 14.30
CA ARG A 122 17.33 10.42 15.02
C ARG A 122 18.72 10.61 14.40
N MET A 123 19.31 9.55 13.83
CA MET A 123 20.62 9.60 13.15
C MET A 123 20.52 9.71 11.62
N GLY A 124 19.30 9.80 11.08
CA GLY A 124 19.07 9.92 9.64
C GLY A 124 19.30 11.34 9.13
N ASP A 125 19.58 11.45 7.83
CA ASP A 125 19.81 12.71 7.13
C ASP A 125 18.54 13.46 6.71
N GLY A 126 17.36 12.91 7.04
CA GLY A 126 16.08 13.52 6.68
C GLY A 126 15.72 13.44 5.19
N ARG A 127 16.50 12.70 4.38
CA ARG A 127 16.31 12.60 2.94
C ARG A 127 15.73 11.26 2.51
N ALA A 128 15.15 11.26 1.33
CA ALA A 128 14.81 10.06 0.58
C ALA A 128 15.62 10.06 -0.72
N VAL A 129 16.01 8.88 -1.20
CA VAL A 129 16.74 8.71 -2.46
C VAL A 129 15.79 8.44 -3.63
N LEU A 130 16.20 8.79 -4.85
CA LEU A 130 15.40 8.65 -6.07
C LEU A 130 14.75 7.26 -6.23
N ARG A 131 15.52 6.18 -6.03
CA ARG A 131 14.98 4.81 -6.11
C ARG A 131 13.82 4.56 -5.16
N SER A 132 13.88 5.11 -3.95
CA SER A 132 12.86 4.93 -2.92
C SER A 132 11.58 5.69 -3.29
N SER A 133 11.73 6.93 -3.73
CA SER A 133 10.60 7.78 -4.13
C SER A 133 9.88 7.21 -5.35
N ILE A 134 10.62 6.69 -6.34
CA ILE A 134 10.04 6.02 -7.52
C ILE A 134 9.28 4.75 -7.11
N ARG A 135 9.87 3.89 -6.26
CA ARG A 135 9.21 2.66 -5.80
C ARG A 135 7.92 2.96 -5.04
N GLU A 136 7.95 3.91 -4.11
CA GLU A 136 6.77 4.32 -3.33
C GLU A 136 5.68 4.92 -4.22
N PHE A 137 6.05 5.77 -5.19
CA PHE A 137 5.11 6.32 -6.16
C PHE A 137 4.43 5.22 -6.98
N LEU A 138 5.23 4.35 -7.60
CA LEU A 138 4.71 3.28 -8.45
C LEU A 138 3.82 2.32 -7.66
N ALA A 139 4.21 1.95 -6.43
CA ALA A 139 3.43 1.04 -5.60
C ALA A 139 2.11 1.64 -5.16
N SER A 140 2.14 2.89 -4.66
CA SER A 140 0.95 3.61 -4.22
C SER A 140 -0.13 3.62 -5.31
N GLU A 141 0.28 3.94 -6.53
CA GLU A 141 -0.64 4.07 -7.66
C GLU A 141 -1.03 2.73 -8.28
N ALA A 142 -0.12 1.75 -8.31
CA ALA A 142 -0.43 0.39 -8.78
C ALA A 142 -1.44 -0.31 -7.84
N LEU A 143 -1.27 -0.19 -6.52
CA LEU A 143 -2.23 -0.75 -5.56
C LEU A 143 -3.59 -0.07 -5.70
N HIS A 144 -3.62 1.25 -5.86
CA HIS A 144 -4.87 1.97 -6.10
C HIS A 144 -5.57 1.49 -7.38
N ALA A 145 -4.85 1.34 -8.49
CA ALA A 145 -5.39 0.84 -9.76
C ALA A 145 -5.88 -0.62 -9.68
N LEU A 146 -5.31 -1.42 -8.75
CA LEU A 146 -5.79 -2.76 -8.41
C LEU A 146 -6.98 -2.77 -7.44
N ASN A 147 -7.51 -1.61 -7.06
CA ASN A 147 -8.56 -1.46 -6.05
C ASN A 147 -8.15 -1.96 -4.65
N ILE A 148 -6.86 -1.88 -4.32
CA ILE A 148 -6.32 -2.14 -2.99
C ILE A 148 -6.19 -0.81 -2.25
N PRO A 149 -6.85 -0.62 -1.07
CA PRO A 149 -6.75 0.62 -0.32
C PRO A 149 -5.27 0.96 -0.01
N SER A 150 -4.86 2.18 -0.36
CA SER A 150 -3.46 2.61 -0.30
C SER A 150 -3.38 4.12 -0.11
N SER A 151 -2.33 4.61 0.55
CA SER A 151 -1.90 6.00 0.34
C SER A 151 -1.62 6.22 -1.14
N ARG A 152 -1.83 7.44 -1.61
CA ARG A 152 -1.66 7.86 -3.00
C ARG A 152 -0.35 8.62 -3.17
N ALA A 153 0.17 8.66 -4.38
CA ALA A 153 1.37 9.42 -4.70
C ALA A 153 1.12 10.36 -5.89
N ALA A 154 1.17 11.66 -5.62
CA ALA A 154 0.89 12.68 -6.64
C ALA A 154 2.06 12.87 -7.60
N CYS A 155 3.30 12.92 -7.09
CA CYS A 155 4.48 13.12 -7.92
C CYS A 155 5.77 12.69 -7.23
N VAL A 156 6.82 12.51 -8.05
CA VAL A 156 8.21 12.41 -7.62
C VAL A 156 9.02 13.58 -8.18
N ILE A 157 9.71 14.30 -7.31
CA ILE A 157 10.65 15.37 -7.68
C ILE A 157 12.06 14.85 -7.43
N GLY A 158 12.87 14.78 -8.49
CA GLY A 158 14.29 14.45 -8.43
C GLY A 158 15.15 15.70 -8.28
N SER A 159 16.43 15.52 -7.90
CA SER A 159 17.39 16.61 -7.69
C SER A 159 18.82 16.20 -8.01
N ASP A 160 19.75 17.15 -7.90
CA ASP A 160 21.20 16.88 -7.93
C ASP A 160 21.84 16.83 -6.54
N THR A 161 21.08 17.06 -5.46
CA THR A 161 21.59 17.01 -4.09
C THR A 161 22.10 15.59 -3.77
N PRO A 162 23.40 15.43 -3.45
CA PRO A 162 23.96 14.11 -3.16
C PRO A 162 23.51 13.60 -1.80
N VAL A 163 23.20 12.31 -1.75
CA VAL A 163 22.83 11.58 -0.53
C VAL A 163 23.66 10.31 -0.45
N TRP A 164 24.21 10.00 0.72
CA TRP A 164 25.04 8.80 0.91
C TRP A 164 24.24 7.69 1.58
N ARG A 165 24.21 6.52 0.94
CA ARG A 165 23.75 5.24 1.50
C ARG A 165 24.87 4.21 1.32
N GLU A 166 24.57 3.03 0.79
CA GLU A 166 25.60 2.05 0.40
C GLU A 166 26.47 2.57 -0.76
N LYS A 167 25.88 3.43 -1.61
CA LYS A 167 26.55 4.19 -2.68
C LYS A 167 26.15 5.67 -2.59
N GLN A 168 26.82 6.52 -3.38
CA GLN A 168 26.35 7.88 -3.60
C GLN A 168 25.09 7.83 -4.47
N GLU A 169 24.00 8.41 -3.97
CA GLU A 169 22.71 8.53 -4.62
C GLU A 169 22.30 10.01 -4.71
N ARG A 170 21.11 10.29 -5.28
CA ARG A 170 20.52 11.63 -5.37
C ARG A 170 19.26 11.72 -4.53
N ALA A 171 19.10 12.84 -3.81
CA ALA A 171 17.88 13.12 -3.08
C ALA A 171 16.69 13.22 -4.03
N ALA A 172 15.54 12.77 -3.57
CA ALA A 172 14.26 12.97 -4.22
C ALA A 172 13.18 13.14 -3.15
N MET A 173 12.06 13.73 -3.56
CA MET A 173 10.87 13.83 -2.74
C MET A 173 9.69 13.17 -3.44
N VAL A 174 8.80 12.56 -2.65
CA VAL A 174 7.51 12.08 -3.12
C VAL A 174 6.41 12.79 -2.34
N LEU A 175 5.42 13.33 -3.07
CA LEU A 175 4.23 13.90 -2.48
C LEU A 175 3.21 12.78 -2.26
N ARG A 176 3.10 12.33 -1.00
CA ARG A 176 2.12 11.34 -0.58
C ARG A 176 0.82 12.03 -0.19
N LEU A 177 -0.29 11.52 -0.69
CA LEU A 177 -1.64 11.95 -0.35
C LEU A 177 -2.38 10.85 0.41
N ALA A 178 -3.07 11.20 1.48
CA ALA A 178 -3.95 10.29 2.20
C ALA A 178 -5.03 11.11 2.94
N PRO A 179 -6.20 10.52 3.27
CA PRO A 179 -7.16 11.20 4.13
C PRO A 179 -6.64 11.39 5.57
N SER A 180 -5.64 10.61 5.98
CA SER A 180 -4.95 10.73 7.28
C SER A 180 -3.60 10.04 7.26
N HIS A 181 -2.61 10.65 7.93
CA HIS A 181 -1.30 10.08 8.26
C HIS A 181 -1.25 9.49 9.69
N ILE A 182 -2.39 9.43 10.39
CA ILE A 182 -2.47 8.82 11.72
C ILE A 182 -2.30 7.29 11.59
N ARG A 183 -1.50 6.76 12.50
CA ARG A 183 -1.02 5.35 12.57
C ARG A 183 -1.42 4.75 13.91
N PHE A 184 -1.37 3.42 14.04
CA PHE A 184 -1.56 2.78 15.36
C PHE A 184 -0.52 3.30 16.36
N GLY A 185 0.72 3.49 15.90
CA GLY A 185 1.84 4.09 16.64
C GLY A 185 1.58 5.45 17.29
N HIS A 186 0.61 6.24 16.79
CA HIS A 186 0.24 7.51 17.42
C HIS A 186 -0.56 7.28 18.71
N PHE A 187 -1.47 6.30 18.73
CA PHE A 187 -2.21 5.93 19.92
C PHE A 187 -1.28 5.29 20.97
N GLU A 188 -0.37 4.43 20.51
CA GLU A 188 0.64 3.81 21.38
C GLU A 188 1.52 4.87 22.06
N TYR A 189 1.93 5.92 21.33
CA TYR A 189 2.80 6.96 21.87
C TYR A 189 2.16 7.62 23.09
N PHE A 190 0.92 8.12 22.96
CA PHE A 190 0.24 8.79 24.06
C PHE A 190 -0.15 7.84 25.20
N TYR A 191 -0.46 6.59 24.87
CA TYR A 191 -0.74 5.56 25.87
C TYR A 191 0.50 5.27 26.74
N TYR A 192 1.64 4.91 26.14
CA TYR A 192 2.84 4.51 26.88
C TYR A 192 3.58 5.69 27.51
N THR A 193 3.46 6.91 26.96
CA THR A 193 3.97 8.13 27.59
C THR A 193 3.05 8.69 28.68
N LYS A 194 1.92 8.02 28.96
CA LYS A 194 0.94 8.38 30.00
C LYS A 194 0.37 9.78 29.83
N ARG A 195 -0.08 10.08 28.61
CA ARG A 195 -0.67 11.37 28.20
C ARG A 195 -2.16 11.20 27.86
N PRO A 196 -3.04 10.94 28.84
CA PRO A 196 -4.43 10.55 28.60
C PRO A 196 -5.27 11.66 27.95
N GLU A 197 -4.99 12.92 28.24
CA GLU A 197 -5.69 14.05 27.62
C GLU A 197 -5.40 14.14 26.11
N GLN A 198 -4.13 14.04 25.73
CA GLN A 198 -3.71 14.04 24.33
C GLN A 198 -4.22 12.80 23.61
N GLN A 199 -4.19 11.64 24.28
CA GLN A 199 -4.74 10.41 23.72
C GLN A 199 -6.24 10.54 23.42
N LYS A 200 -7.01 11.14 24.33
CA LYS A 200 -8.43 11.39 24.14
C LYS A 200 -8.66 12.36 22.98
N LEU A 201 -7.92 13.47 22.92
CA LEU A 201 -8.01 14.44 21.82
C LEU A 201 -7.70 13.81 20.45
N LEU A 202 -6.67 12.96 20.37
CA LEU A 202 -6.37 12.20 19.14
C LEU A 202 -7.54 11.27 18.78
N GLY A 203 -8.08 10.55 19.76
CA GLY A 203 -9.22 9.66 19.57
C GLY A 203 -10.47 10.39 19.08
N GLU A 204 -10.81 11.53 19.68
CA GLU A 204 -11.93 12.39 19.28
C GLU A 204 -11.72 12.95 17.87
N HIS A 205 -10.50 13.36 17.54
CA HIS A 205 -10.15 13.84 16.20
C HIS A 205 -10.35 12.74 15.14
N VAL A 206 -9.79 11.55 15.35
CA VAL A 206 -9.94 10.42 14.41
C VAL A 206 -11.41 10.03 14.25
N LEU A 207 -12.13 9.92 15.37
CA LEU A 207 -13.55 9.56 15.39
C LEU A 207 -14.39 10.57 14.60
N ALA A 208 -14.24 11.86 14.87
CA ALA A 208 -15.02 12.91 14.21
C ALA A 208 -14.70 13.05 12.72
N MET A 209 -13.43 12.92 12.33
CA MET A 209 -12.99 13.19 10.95
C MET A 209 -13.11 11.98 10.02
N HIS A 210 -13.04 10.76 10.55
CA HIS A 210 -12.90 9.55 9.72
C HIS A 210 -13.90 8.44 10.03
N PHE A 211 -14.56 8.51 11.18
CA PHE A 211 -15.59 7.56 11.60
C PHE A 211 -16.82 8.28 12.21
N PRO A 212 -17.34 9.37 11.59
CA PRO A 212 -18.40 10.17 12.19
C PRO A 212 -19.69 9.36 12.43
N GLN A 213 -19.93 8.31 11.61
CA GLN A 213 -21.06 7.40 11.79
C GLN A 213 -21.03 6.64 13.13
N CYS A 214 -19.84 6.47 13.72
CA CYS A 214 -19.69 5.79 15.01
C CYS A 214 -20.13 6.67 16.19
N LEU A 215 -20.24 8.00 16.01
CA LEU A 215 -20.69 8.93 17.07
C LEU A 215 -22.14 8.68 17.49
N GLU A 216 -22.94 8.05 16.65
CA GLU A 216 -24.35 7.71 16.93
C GLU A 216 -24.50 6.43 17.76
N GLN A 217 -23.40 5.69 17.99
CA GLN A 217 -23.42 4.43 18.72
C GLN A 217 -23.28 4.65 20.24
N PRO A 218 -23.80 3.74 21.08
CA PRO A 218 -23.67 3.84 22.55
C PRO A 218 -22.22 3.87 23.03
N GLU A 219 -21.33 3.13 22.34
CA GLU A 219 -19.89 3.09 22.62
C GLU A 219 -19.10 3.48 21.34
N PRO A 220 -18.96 4.79 21.04
CA PRO A 220 -18.38 5.25 19.78
C PRO A 220 -16.96 4.74 19.50
N TYR A 221 -16.12 4.66 20.54
CA TYR A 221 -14.76 4.14 20.42
C TYR A 221 -14.73 2.64 20.09
N LEU A 222 -15.66 1.86 20.65
CA LEU A 222 -15.80 0.43 20.33
C LEU A 222 -16.26 0.24 18.88
N ALA A 223 -17.24 1.02 18.44
CA ALA A 223 -17.69 1.02 17.04
C ALA A 223 -16.57 1.40 16.07
N MET A 224 -15.79 2.44 16.38
CA MET A 224 -14.61 2.83 15.61
C MET A 224 -13.55 1.72 15.58
N PHE A 225 -13.25 1.08 16.73
CA PHE A 225 -12.29 -0.02 16.77
C PHE A 225 -12.74 -1.20 15.92
N ARG A 226 -14.03 -1.54 15.93
CA ARG A 226 -14.60 -2.57 15.07
C ARG A 226 -14.42 -2.25 13.58
N GLU A 227 -14.72 -1.02 13.17
CA GLU A 227 -14.49 -0.55 11.80
C GLU A 227 -13.00 -0.65 11.39
N ILE A 228 -12.09 -0.31 12.31
CA ILE A 228 -10.64 -0.47 12.07
C ILE A 228 -10.27 -1.95 11.88
N VAL A 229 -10.82 -2.86 12.67
CA VAL A 229 -10.62 -4.31 12.53
C VAL A 229 -11.15 -4.81 11.19
N GLU A 230 -12.36 -4.40 10.80
CA GLU A 230 -13.00 -4.77 9.52
C GLU A 230 -12.15 -4.30 8.33
N ARG A 231 -11.74 -3.02 8.30
CA ARG A 231 -10.89 -2.48 7.23
C ARG A 231 -9.52 -3.17 7.14
N ASN A 232 -8.93 -3.54 8.27
CA ASN A 232 -7.66 -4.28 8.27
C ASN A 232 -7.84 -5.72 7.76
N ALA A 233 -8.91 -6.41 8.16
CA ALA A 233 -9.22 -7.74 7.64
C ALA A 233 -9.40 -7.72 6.11
N GLU A 234 -10.13 -6.73 5.59
CA GLU A 234 -10.30 -6.51 4.15
C GLU A 234 -8.99 -6.18 3.43
N LEU A 235 -8.16 -5.30 4.01
CA LEU A 235 -6.88 -4.90 3.42
C LEU A 235 -5.94 -6.10 3.29
N ILE A 236 -5.76 -6.86 4.38
CA ILE A 236 -4.89 -8.03 4.38
C ILE A 236 -5.45 -9.12 3.45
N ALA A 237 -6.77 -9.31 3.39
CA ALA A 237 -7.39 -10.22 2.42
C ALA A 237 -7.01 -9.86 0.97
N LYS A 238 -7.01 -8.56 0.63
CA LYS A 238 -6.55 -8.10 -0.70
C LYS A 238 -5.05 -8.34 -0.91
N TRP A 239 -4.20 -8.08 0.08
CA TRP A 239 -2.77 -8.38 -0.04
C TRP A 239 -2.51 -9.86 -0.30
N GLN A 240 -3.18 -10.75 0.44
CA GLN A 240 -3.05 -12.20 0.25
C GLN A 240 -3.61 -12.64 -1.10
N ALA A 241 -4.77 -12.12 -1.52
CA ALA A 241 -5.39 -12.52 -2.78
C ALA A 241 -4.60 -12.09 -4.01
N TYR A 242 -3.80 -11.02 -3.93
CA TYR A 242 -3.04 -10.46 -5.05
C TYR A 242 -1.52 -10.60 -4.91
N GLY A 243 -1.04 -11.31 -3.89
CA GLY A 243 0.38 -11.59 -3.71
C GLY A 243 1.20 -10.35 -3.39
N PHE A 244 0.67 -9.40 -2.62
CA PHE A 244 1.43 -8.24 -2.16
C PHE A 244 2.11 -8.53 -0.82
N CYS A 245 3.42 -8.32 -0.75
CA CYS A 245 4.24 -8.43 0.45
C CYS A 245 4.69 -7.04 0.89
N HIS A 246 4.30 -6.60 2.09
CA HIS A 246 4.63 -5.28 2.63
C HIS A 246 6.06 -5.22 3.18
N GLY A 247 6.51 -6.27 3.88
CA GLY A 247 7.87 -6.41 4.41
C GLY A 247 8.21 -5.65 5.70
N VAL A 248 7.38 -4.69 6.14
CA VAL A 248 7.63 -3.89 7.36
C VAL A 248 6.30 -3.53 8.04
N MET A 249 5.57 -4.54 8.49
CA MET A 249 4.28 -4.35 9.19
C MET A 249 4.49 -4.01 10.67
N ASN A 250 5.33 -3.01 10.95
CA ASN A 250 5.42 -2.41 12.28
C ASN A 250 4.13 -1.63 12.59
N THR A 251 3.80 -1.42 13.86
CA THR A 251 2.56 -0.70 14.22
C THR A 251 2.60 0.78 13.82
N ASP A 252 3.78 1.37 13.64
CA ASP A 252 3.94 2.70 13.05
C ASP A 252 3.69 2.75 11.52
N ASN A 253 3.61 1.60 10.84
CA ASN A 253 3.23 1.53 9.43
C ASN A 253 1.79 1.10 9.21
N MET A 254 1.04 0.82 10.29
CA MET A 254 -0.38 0.50 10.20
C MET A 254 -1.19 1.80 10.24
N SER A 255 -1.78 2.17 9.10
CA SER A 255 -2.69 3.31 9.03
C SER A 255 -3.94 3.06 9.88
N ILE A 256 -4.42 4.10 10.56
CA ILE A 256 -5.68 4.04 11.31
C ILE A 256 -6.90 3.82 10.39
N LEU A 257 -6.76 4.06 9.09
CA LEU A 257 -7.84 3.97 8.11
C LEU A 257 -7.91 2.64 7.35
N GLY A 258 -6.98 1.70 7.61
CA GLY A 258 -6.92 0.43 6.89
C GLY A 258 -6.52 0.59 5.41
N ILE A 259 -5.56 1.49 5.14
CA ILE A 259 -4.89 1.63 3.85
C ILE A 259 -3.44 1.12 3.91
N THR A 260 -2.92 0.61 2.79
CA THR A 260 -1.49 0.32 2.63
C THR A 260 -0.67 1.60 2.80
N PHE A 261 0.40 1.55 3.58
CA PHE A 261 1.10 2.75 4.02
C PHE A 261 2.60 2.52 4.22
N ASP A 262 3.41 3.52 3.90
CA ASP A 262 4.89 3.49 4.01
C ASP A 262 5.57 2.35 3.22
N PHE A 263 5.66 2.56 1.90
CA PHE A 263 6.30 1.63 0.98
C PHE A 263 7.82 1.67 1.12
N GLY A 264 8.40 0.59 1.65
CA GLY A 264 9.85 0.36 1.71
C GLY A 264 10.24 -0.87 0.88
N PRO A 265 10.64 -1.98 1.52
CA PRO A 265 11.06 -3.21 0.86
C PRO A 265 9.86 -4.10 0.54
N PHE A 266 8.82 -3.52 -0.09
CA PHE A 266 7.67 -4.30 -0.56
C PHE A 266 8.05 -5.10 -1.81
N ALA A 267 7.24 -6.10 -2.12
CA ALA A 267 7.29 -6.82 -3.38
C ALA A 267 5.89 -7.33 -3.75
N PHE A 268 5.60 -7.42 -5.05
CA PHE A 268 4.58 -8.34 -5.53
C PHE A 268 5.23 -9.71 -5.77
N LEU A 269 4.53 -10.79 -5.47
CA LEU A 269 4.95 -12.14 -5.82
C LEU A 269 5.03 -12.26 -7.34
N ASP A 270 6.22 -12.65 -7.82
CA ASP A 270 6.38 -13.18 -9.17
C ASP A 270 5.92 -14.65 -9.16
N ASP A 271 6.85 -15.57 -8.87
CA ASP A 271 6.50 -16.96 -8.58
C ASP A 271 5.84 -17.05 -7.20
N PHE A 272 4.81 -17.88 -7.06
CA PHE A 272 4.15 -18.06 -5.77
C PHE A 272 5.09 -18.75 -4.76
N ASP A 273 5.31 -18.07 -3.64
CA ASP A 273 5.92 -18.62 -2.44
C ASP A 273 5.20 -18.08 -1.21
N ALA A 274 4.50 -18.98 -0.50
CA ALA A 274 3.75 -18.66 0.71
C ALA A 274 4.63 -18.10 1.82
N ASN A 275 5.93 -18.41 1.81
CA ASN A 275 6.88 -18.01 2.85
C ASN A 275 7.84 -16.92 2.37
N PHE A 276 7.55 -16.26 1.23
CA PHE A 276 8.42 -15.25 0.67
C PHE A 276 8.70 -14.11 1.65
N ILE A 277 9.99 -13.78 1.81
CA ILE A 277 10.48 -12.69 2.65
C ILE A 277 11.00 -11.60 1.71
N CYS A 278 10.19 -10.55 1.51
CA CYS A 278 10.55 -9.45 0.62
C CYS A 278 11.57 -8.46 1.22
N ASN A 279 11.70 -8.45 2.55
CA ASN A 279 12.61 -7.57 3.26
C ASN A 279 13.88 -8.33 3.67
N HIS A 280 15.01 -7.99 3.04
CA HIS A 280 16.32 -8.59 3.36
C HIS A 280 16.77 -8.38 4.83
N SER A 281 16.20 -7.40 5.56
CA SER A 281 16.48 -7.20 7.00
C SER A 281 15.57 -8.02 7.93
N ASP A 282 14.63 -8.80 7.38
CA ASP A 282 13.72 -9.66 8.14
C ASP A 282 14.28 -11.10 8.22
N ASP A 283 15.40 -11.26 8.92
CA ASP A 283 16.12 -12.54 9.05
C ASP A 283 15.26 -13.68 9.63
N GLN A 284 14.20 -13.35 10.36
CA GLN A 284 13.30 -14.31 11.01
C GLN A 284 12.02 -14.58 10.21
N GLY A 285 11.82 -13.89 9.08
CA GLY A 285 10.59 -13.99 8.28
C GLY A 285 9.34 -13.56 9.05
N ARG A 286 9.47 -12.60 9.99
CA ARG A 286 8.35 -12.07 10.77
C ARG A 286 7.26 -11.50 9.88
N TYR A 287 7.65 -10.87 8.78
CA TYR A 287 6.78 -10.22 7.80
C TYR A 287 6.77 -10.97 6.46
N SER A 288 7.02 -12.28 6.47
CA SER A 288 6.81 -13.12 5.30
C SER A 288 5.36 -13.06 4.82
N PHE A 289 5.13 -13.41 3.55
CA PHE A 289 3.81 -13.29 2.92
C PHE A 289 2.67 -13.97 3.72
N SER A 290 2.84 -15.21 4.16
CA SER A 290 1.84 -15.90 4.98
C SER A 290 1.68 -15.29 6.38
N ASN A 291 2.77 -14.76 6.97
CA ASN A 291 2.75 -14.15 8.30
C ASN A 291 2.05 -12.78 8.34
N GLN A 292 1.73 -12.16 7.20
CA GLN A 292 0.97 -10.91 7.18
C GLN A 292 -0.40 -11.04 7.86
N VAL A 293 -1.03 -12.22 7.77
CA VAL A 293 -2.34 -12.48 8.41
C VAL A 293 -2.25 -12.45 9.94
N PRO A 294 -1.44 -13.29 10.61
CA PRO A 294 -1.31 -13.23 12.07
C PRO A 294 -0.68 -11.92 12.56
N ILE A 295 0.23 -11.29 11.79
CA ILE A 295 0.79 -9.99 12.16
C ILE A 295 -0.26 -8.88 12.13
N GLY A 296 -1.19 -8.87 11.16
CA GLY A 296 -2.31 -7.94 11.15
C GLY A 296 -3.13 -8.01 12.45
N GLN A 297 -3.43 -9.22 12.92
CA GLN A 297 -4.11 -9.43 14.21
C GLN A 297 -3.28 -8.97 15.41
N TRP A 298 -1.97 -9.25 15.40
CA TRP A 298 -1.07 -8.83 16.45
C TRP A 298 -0.99 -7.29 16.54
N ASN A 299 -0.89 -6.60 15.40
CA ASN A 299 -0.88 -5.13 15.34
C ASN A 299 -2.21 -4.52 15.82
N LEU A 300 -3.36 -5.13 15.48
CA LEU A 300 -4.66 -4.72 16.02
C LEU A 300 -4.74 -4.91 17.54
N SER A 301 -4.08 -5.94 18.07
CA SER A 301 -3.99 -6.16 19.52
C SER A 301 -3.13 -5.09 20.21
N ALA A 302 -2.06 -4.62 19.56
CA ALA A 302 -1.26 -3.49 20.04
C ALA A 302 -2.09 -2.18 20.07
N LEU A 303 -2.89 -1.92 19.03
CA LEU A 303 -3.84 -0.80 19.04
C LEU A 303 -4.90 -0.97 20.14
N ALA A 304 -5.47 -2.16 20.30
CA ALA A 304 -6.45 -2.45 21.35
C ALA A 304 -5.90 -2.14 22.75
N GLN A 305 -4.63 -2.48 23.00
CA GLN A 305 -3.97 -2.15 24.26
C GLN A 305 -3.98 -0.63 24.52
N ALA A 306 -3.68 0.18 23.50
CA ALA A 306 -3.74 1.62 23.60
C ALA A 306 -5.17 2.13 23.86
N LEU A 307 -6.21 1.45 23.39
CA LEU A 307 -7.61 1.86 23.56
C LEU A 307 -8.27 1.41 24.89
N THR A 308 -7.55 0.68 25.75
CA THR A 308 -8.06 0.24 27.06
C THR A 308 -8.54 1.35 28.01
N PRO A 309 -8.10 2.62 27.93
CA PRO A 309 -8.70 3.70 28.72
C PRO A 309 -10.13 4.06 28.29
N PHE A 310 -10.55 3.69 27.07
CA PHE A 310 -11.84 4.07 26.48
C PHE A 310 -12.81 2.90 26.29
N ILE A 311 -12.29 1.67 26.20
CA ILE A 311 -13.04 0.45 25.88
C ILE A 311 -12.67 -0.65 26.87
N SER A 312 -13.66 -1.43 27.31
CA SER A 312 -13.41 -2.57 28.20
C SER A 312 -12.54 -3.64 27.51
N VAL A 313 -11.69 -4.32 28.29
CA VAL A 313 -10.81 -5.39 27.77
C VAL A 313 -11.61 -6.55 27.17
N GLU A 314 -12.80 -6.84 27.73
CA GLU A 314 -13.71 -7.86 27.21
C GLU A 314 -14.21 -7.51 25.81
N ALA A 315 -14.76 -6.31 25.62
CA ALA A 315 -15.25 -5.85 24.32
C ALA A 315 -14.12 -5.75 23.26
N LEU A 316 -12.91 -5.33 23.67
CA LEU A 316 -11.73 -5.32 22.80
C LEU A 316 -11.38 -6.73 22.31
N ARG A 317 -11.36 -7.72 23.21
CA ARG A 317 -11.04 -9.12 22.86
C ARG A 317 -12.10 -9.75 21.97
N GLU A 318 -13.37 -9.49 22.24
CA GLU A 318 -14.47 -9.96 21.39
C GLU A 318 -14.35 -9.38 19.98
N THR A 319 -14.08 -8.08 19.87
CA THR A 319 -13.90 -7.41 18.57
C THR A 319 -12.67 -7.92 17.83
N LEU A 320 -11.55 -8.16 18.52
CA LEU A 320 -10.36 -8.80 17.93
C LEU A 320 -10.65 -10.22 17.41
N GLY A 321 -11.59 -10.94 18.03
CA GLY A 321 -12.05 -12.25 17.58
C GLY A 321 -12.72 -12.24 16.21
N LEU A 322 -13.19 -11.08 15.73
CA LEU A 322 -13.81 -10.93 14.41
C LEU A 322 -12.79 -10.93 13.26
N TYR A 323 -11.53 -10.57 13.53
CA TYR A 323 -10.52 -10.35 12.48
C TYR A 323 -10.34 -11.56 11.55
N LEU A 324 -10.08 -12.74 12.11
CA LEU A 324 -9.75 -13.92 11.31
C LEU A 324 -10.96 -14.42 10.49
N PRO A 325 -12.18 -14.53 11.04
CA PRO A 325 -13.38 -14.83 10.25
C PRO A 325 -13.64 -13.83 9.14
N LEU A 326 -13.51 -12.52 9.40
CA LEU A 326 -13.69 -11.49 8.38
C LEU A 326 -12.64 -11.60 7.28
N PHE A 327 -11.36 -11.75 7.65
CA PHE A 327 -10.27 -11.95 6.70
C PHE A 327 -10.54 -13.16 5.81
N GLN A 328 -10.92 -14.31 6.39
CA GLN A 328 -11.22 -15.53 5.64
C GLN A 328 -12.40 -15.32 4.67
N ALA A 329 -13.46 -14.66 5.12
CA ALA A 329 -14.62 -14.37 4.29
C ALA A 329 -14.26 -13.51 3.06
N HIS A 330 -13.53 -12.39 3.28
CA HIS A 330 -13.10 -11.52 2.19
C HIS A 330 -12.07 -12.20 1.27
N TYR A 331 -11.10 -12.92 1.83
CA TYR A 331 -10.07 -13.61 1.05
C TYR A 331 -10.68 -14.67 0.15
N LEU A 332 -11.57 -15.52 0.67
CA LEU A 332 -12.25 -16.53 -0.13
C LEU A 332 -13.15 -15.91 -1.20
N ASP A 333 -13.82 -14.78 -0.92
CA ASP A 333 -14.62 -14.08 -1.92
C ASP A 333 -13.77 -13.55 -3.08
N LEU A 334 -12.63 -12.93 -2.76
CA LEU A 334 -11.67 -12.47 -3.76
C LEU A 334 -11.16 -13.65 -4.60
N MET A 335 -10.75 -14.76 -3.97
CA MET A 335 -10.23 -15.92 -4.69
C MET A 335 -11.30 -16.60 -5.55
N ARG A 336 -12.57 -16.67 -5.12
CA ARG A 336 -13.69 -17.12 -5.96
C ARG A 336 -13.82 -16.27 -7.22
N ARG A 337 -13.76 -14.92 -7.09
CA ARG A 337 -13.79 -14.02 -8.25
C ARG A 337 -12.59 -14.25 -9.17
N ARG A 338 -11.38 -14.44 -8.62
CA ARG A 338 -10.17 -14.76 -9.41
C ARG A 338 -10.28 -16.11 -10.13
N PHE A 339 -11.04 -17.06 -9.59
CA PHE A 339 -11.40 -18.33 -10.26
C PHE A 339 -12.53 -18.20 -11.28
N GLY A 340 -13.26 -17.08 -11.30
CA GLY A 340 -14.41 -16.84 -12.16
C GLY A 340 -15.74 -17.31 -11.59
N PHE A 341 -15.77 -17.76 -10.33
CA PHE A 341 -16.97 -18.21 -9.63
C PHE A 341 -17.84 -17.04 -9.17
N THR A 342 -19.14 -17.27 -9.12
CA THR A 342 -20.18 -16.28 -8.77
C THR A 342 -21.01 -16.71 -7.56
N THR A 343 -20.99 -18.00 -7.22
CA THR A 343 -21.57 -18.54 -5.99
C THR A 343 -20.47 -19.03 -5.04
N ALA A 344 -20.82 -19.24 -3.78
CA ALA A 344 -19.94 -19.88 -2.79
C ALA A 344 -20.38 -21.34 -2.57
N GLU A 345 -19.42 -22.26 -2.59
CA GLU A 345 -19.58 -23.66 -2.20
C GLU A 345 -18.59 -24.03 -1.09
N ASP A 346 -18.95 -24.99 -0.22
CA ASP A 346 -18.13 -25.38 0.94
C ASP A 346 -16.72 -25.88 0.56
N ASP A 347 -16.59 -26.53 -0.60
CA ASP A 347 -15.32 -27.08 -1.10
C ASP A 347 -14.39 -26.03 -1.74
N ASP A 348 -14.82 -24.77 -1.89
CA ASP A 348 -14.03 -23.72 -2.57
C ASP A 348 -12.72 -23.43 -1.84
N GLN A 349 -12.71 -23.50 -0.50
CA GLN A 349 -11.50 -23.32 0.30
C GLN A 349 -10.48 -24.42 0.03
N LEU A 350 -10.92 -25.69 0.02
CA LEU A 350 -10.04 -26.82 -0.25
C LEU A 350 -9.49 -26.78 -1.69
N LEU A 351 -10.29 -26.33 -2.65
CA LEU A 351 -9.85 -26.13 -4.03
C LEU A 351 -8.72 -25.10 -4.12
N LEU A 352 -8.84 -24.00 -3.38
CA LEU A 352 -7.82 -22.96 -3.28
C LEU A 352 -6.54 -23.47 -2.60
N GLU A 353 -6.67 -24.09 -1.44
CA GLU A 353 -5.52 -24.59 -0.66
C GLU A 353 -4.68 -25.58 -1.48
N ASN A 354 -5.34 -26.52 -2.18
CA ASN A 354 -4.66 -27.48 -3.06
C ASN A 354 -3.93 -26.78 -4.22
N LEU A 355 -4.50 -25.73 -4.82
CA LEU A 355 -3.82 -24.98 -5.88
C LEU A 355 -2.54 -24.34 -5.34
N LEU A 356 -2.64 -23.62 -4.21
CA LEU A 356 -1.50 -22.92 -3.64
C LEU A 356 -0.38 -23.89 -3.26
N GLN A 357 -0.73 -25.08 -2.74
CA GLN A 357 0.24 -26.14 -2.47
C GLN A 357 0.93 -26.66 -3.74
N LEU A 358 0.21 -26.80 -4.85
CA LEU A 358 0.79 -27.19 -6.13
C LEU A 358 1.72 -26.09 -6.68
N MET A 359 1.32 -24.81 -6.57
CA MET A 359 2.13 -23.66 -6.99
C MET A 359 3.43 -23.55 -6.20
N GLN A 360 3.37 -23.73 -4.87
CA GLN A 360 4.52 -23.64 -3.96
C GLN A 360 5.69 -24.52 -4.40
N ASN A 361 5.40 -25.67 -4.99
CA ASN A 361 6.40 -26.67 -5.38
C ASN A 361 6.79 -26.62 -6.86
N SER A 362 6.25 -25.66 -7.62
CA SER A 362 6.36 -25.66 -9.08
C SER A 362 6.97 -24.39 -9.69
N GLY A 363 7.15 -23.31 -8.91
CA GLY A 363 7.66 -22.04 -9.45
C GLY A 363 6.71 -21.43 -10.49
N VAL A 364 5.41 -21.41 -10.17
CA VAL A 364 4.35 -20.89 -11.03
C VAL A 364 4.17 -19.40 -10.76
N ASP A 365 4.13 -18.59 -11.81
CA ASP A 365 3.85 -17.15 -11.70
C ASP A 365 2.42 -16.92 -11.18
N TYR A 366 2.31 -16.28 -10.01
CA TYR A 366 1.04 -16.14 -9.30
C TYR A 366 0.03 -15.32 -10.12
N THR A 367 0.48 -14.23 -10.72
CA THR A 367 -0.38 -13.31 -11.47
C THR A 367 -0.83 -13.92 -12.80
N LEU A 368 0.11 -14.44 -13.58
CA LEU A 368 -0.15 -14.97 -14.91
C LEU A 368 -0.95 -16.26 -14.88
N PHE A 369 -0.86 -17.08 -13.82
CA PHE A 369 -1.73 -18.24 -13.67
C PHE A 369 -3.20 -17.83 -13.73
N PHE A 370 -3.63 -16.90 -12.86
CA PHE A 370 -5.03 -16.47 -12.82
C PHE A 370 -5.46 -15.71 -14.07
N ARG A 371 -4.54 -14.95 -14.69
CA ARG A 371 -4.84 -14.27 -15.96
C ARG A 371 -5.10 -15.29 -17.07
N ARG A 372 -4.20 -16.25 -17.28
CA ARG A 372 -4.31 -17.30 -18.30
C ARG A 372 -5.47 -18.25 -18.05
N LEU A 373 -5.82 -18.50 -16.78
CA LEU A 373 -6.97 -19.32 -16.40
C LEU A 373 -8.29 -18.78 -16.99
N GLY A 374 -8.40 -17.45 -17.15
CA GLY A 374 -9.59 -16.79 -17.71
C GLY A 374 -9.63 -16.67 -19.22
N GLU A 375 -8.50 -16.78 -19.91
CA GLU A 375 -8.36 -16.48 -21.35
C GLU A 375 -9.18 -17.44 -22.23
N GLN A 376 -9.17 -18.72 -21.87
CA GLN A 376 -9.86 -19.79 -22.60
C GLN A 376 -10.89 -20.51 -21.70
N SER A 377 -11.64 -21.46 -22.29
CA SER A 377 -12.54 -22.32 -21.50
C SER A 377 -11.76 -23.00 -20.38
N ALA A 378 -12.44 -23.34 -19.29
CA ALA A 378 -11.79 -23.93 -18.12
C ALA A 378 -10.95 -25.18 -18.48
N GLU A 379 -11.45 -26.03 -19.38
CA GLU A 379 -10.79 -27.24 -19.84
C GLU A 379 -9.50 -26.94 -20.62
N LEU A 380 -9.56 -25.99 -21.57
CA LEU A 380 -8.42 -25.63 -22.39
C LEU A 380 -7.35 -24.87 -21.59
N ALA A 381 -7.78 -23.98 -20.70
CA ALA A 381 -6.88 -23.22 -19.85
C ALA A 381 -6.13 -24.12 -18.87
N VAL A 382 -6.83 -25.07 -18.21
CA VAL A 382 -6.18 -26.09 -17.36
C VAL A 382 -5.21 -26.93 -18.18
N ALA A 383 -5.59 -27.39 -19.37
CA ALA A 383 -4.70 -28.21 -20.20
C ALA A 383 -3.41 -27.47 -20.60
N GLN A 384 -3.47 -26.15 -20.81
CA GLN A 384 -2.29 -25.32 -21.13
C GLN A 384 -1.43 -25.00 -19.92
N LEU A 385 -2.04 -24.73 -18.76
CA LEU A 385 -1.33 -24.41 -17.52
C LEU A 385 -0.61 -25.63 -16.91
N ARG A 386 -1.00 -26.83 -17.32
CA ARG A 386 -0.47 -28.10 -16.85
C ARG A 386 1.06 -28.20 -16.89
N ASP A 387 1.68 -27.68 -17.95
CA ASP A 387 3.13 -27.80 -18.15
C ASP A 387 3.93 -26.85 -17.25
N ASP A 388 3.27 -25.91 -16.56
CA ASP A 388 3.89 -25.04 -15.55
C ASP A 388 4.03 -25.75 -14.18
N PHE A 389 3.43 -26.94 -13.99
CA PHE A 389 3.43 -27.66 -12.71
C PHE A 389 4.39 -28.85 -12.67
N VAL A 390 5.08 -29.03 -11.54
CA VAL A 390 5.97 -30.17 -11.29
C VAL A 390 5.15 -31.43 -10.99
N ASP A 391 4.20 -31.35 -10.06
CA ASP A 391 3.24 -32.44 -9.81
C ASP A 391 2.08 -32.37 -10.79
N ILE A 392 2.37 -32.82 -12.00
CA ILE A 392 1.43 -32.87 -13.11
C ILE A 392 0.16 -33.66 -12.76
N LYS A 393 0.26 -34.78 -12.06
CA LYS A 393 -0.91 -35.61 -11.71
C LYS A 393 -1.77 -34.94 -10.64
N GLY A 394 -1.12 -34.30 -9.66
CA GLY A 394 -1.80 -33.47 -8.68
C GLY A 394 -2.55 -32.31 -9.34
N PHE A 395 -1.93 -31.66 -10.32
CA PHE A 395 -2.58 -30.59 -11.09
C PHE A 395 -3.71 -31.09 -11.98
N ASP A 396 -3.56 -32.25 -12.64
CA ASP A 396 -4.65 -32.88 -13.41
C ASP A 396 -5.88 -33.12 -12.52
N ALA A 397 -5.68 -33.68 -11.32
CA ALA A 397 -6.75 -33.92 -10.35
C ALA A 397 -7.37 -32.62 -9.82
N TRP A 398 -6.57 -31.56 -9.62
CA TRP A 398 -7.09 -30.24 -9.28
C TRP A 398 -7.91 -29.64 -10.42
N GLY A 399 -7.43 -29.75 -11.65
CA GLY A 399 -8.05 -29.26 -12.87
C GLY A 399 -9.43 -29.88 -13.11
N GLU A 400 -9.57 -31.20 -12.92
CA GLU A 400 -10.87 -31.89 -12.98
C GLU A 400 -11.88 -31.30 -11.98
N ARG A 401 -11.44 -31.04 -10.74
CA ARG A 401 -12.30 -30.43 -9.71
C ARG A 401 -12.67 -28.99 -10.04
N TYR A 402 -11.70 -28.20 -10.54
CA TYR A 402 -11.92 -26.83 -10.97
C TYR A 402 -12.95 -26.76 -12.10
N VAL A 403 -12.77 -27.54 -13.16
CA VAL A 403 -13.70 -27.62 -14.30
C VAL A 403 -15.10 -28.05 -13.85
N ALA A 404 -15.19 -29.07 -12.99
CA ALA A 404 -16.47 -29.50 -12.44
C ALA A 404 -17.14 -28.41 -11.60
N ARG A 405 -16.36 -27.61 -10.87
CA ARG A 405 -16.87 -26.47 -10.09
C ARG A 405 -17.35 -25.33 -10.99
N VAL A 406 -16.64 -25.01 -12.07
CA VAL A 406 -17.09 -24.05 -13.09
C VAL A 406 -18.43 -24.48 -13.70
N ALA A 407 -18.58 -25.76 -14.05
CA ALA A 407 -19.83 -26.28 -14.64
C ALA A 407 -21.05 -26.17 -13.70
N ARG A 408 -20.84 -26.23 -12.38
CA ARG A 408 -21.89 -26.07 -11.37
C ARG A 408 -22.24 -24.61 -11.06
N ASP A 409 -21.33 -23.66 -11.27
CA ASP A 409 -21.53 -22.22 -11.06
C ASP A 409 -22.54 -21.59 -12.04
N GLY A 410 -23.19 -22.42 -12.87
CA GLY A 410 -24.03 -22.05 -13.99
C GLY A 410 -23.26 -22.13 -15.30
N ALA A 411 -23.92 -22.55 -16.37
CA ALA A 411 -23.37 -22.47 -17.73
C ALA A 411 -23.31 -20.99 -18.17
N LEU A 412 -22.32 -20.28 -17.65
CA LEU A 412 -21.98 -18.93 -18.10
C LEU A 412 -21.22 -19.08 -19.42
N ASP A 413 -21.59 -18.25 -20.40
CA ASP A 413 -20.85 -18.15 -21.64
C ASP A 413 -19.37 -17.84 -21.35
N GLN A 414 -18.46 -18.46 -22.10
CA GLN A 414 -17.02 -18.31 -21.90
C GLN A 414 -16.60 -16.83 -22.00
N GLU A 415 -17.24 -16.03 -22.87
CA GLU A 415 -16.93 -14.60 -22.97
C GLU A 415 -17.28 -13.84 -21.68
N GLN A 416 -18.41 -14.18 -21.07
CA GLN A 416 -18.83 -13.58 -19.80
C GLN A 416 -17.89 -13.97 -18.65
N ARG A 417 -17.46 -15.24 -18.61
CA ARG A 417 -16.47 -15.71 -17.63
C ARG A 417 -15.13 -14.99 -17.81
N ARG A 418 -14.63 -14.91 -19.05
CA ARG A 418 -13.39 -14.19 -19.39
C ARG A 418 -13.46 -12.73 -18.97
N THR A 419 -14.55 -12.03 -19.29
CA THR A 419 -14.77 -10.63 -18.92
C THR A 419 -14.66 -10.42 -17.41
N ARG A 420 -15.35 -11.26 -16.60
CA ARG A 420 -15.28 -11.16 -15.13
C ARG A 420 -13.90 -11.46 -14.58
N MET A 421 -13.25 -12.51 -15.08
CA MET A 421 -11.91 -12.90 -14.62
C MET A 421 -10.88 -11.84 -15.01
N HIS A 422 -10.91 -11.30 -16.22
CA HIS A 422 -9.98 -10.25 -16.65
C HIS A 422 -10.16 -8.94 -15.89
N ALA A 423 -11.38 -8.63 -15.44
CA ALA A 423 -11.65 -7.46 -14.61
C ALA A 423 -11.06 -7.54 -13.18
N VAL A 424 -10.67 -8.74 -12.72
CA VAL A 424 -10.08 -8.95 -11.37
C VAL A 424 -8.71 -9.63 -11.40
N ASN A 425 -8.28 -10.20 -12.52
CA ASN A 425 -6.97 -10.81 -12.68
C ASN A 425 -6.11 -9.88 -13.53
N PRO A 426 -5.17 -9.13 -12.91
CA PRO A 426 -4.35 -8.18 -13.64
C PRO A 426 -3.44 -8.92 -14.62
N LEU A 427 -3.21 -8.28 -15.77
CA LEU A 427 -2.17 -8.66 -16.71
C LEU A 427 -0.83 -8.04 -16.30
N TYR A 428 -0.85 -6.82 -15.77
CA TYR A 428 0.33 -6.08 -15.37
C TYR A 428 0.33 -5.85 -13.85
N ILE A 429 1.45 -6.14 -13.21
CA ILE A 429 1.70 -5.83 -11.79
C ILE A 429 3.07 -5.15 -11.65
N LEU A 430 3.30 -4.46 -10.53
CA LEU A 430 4.58 -3.79 -10.25
C LEU A 430 5.62 -4.83 -9.81
N ARG A 431 6.14 -5.60 -10.76
CA ARG A 431 7.24 -6.54 -10.54
C ARG A 431 8.52 -5.78 -10.17
N ASN A 432 9.33 -6.34 -9.30
CA ASN A 432 10.55 -5.68 -8.81
C ASN A 432 11.54 -5.37 -9.93
N TYR A 433 11.69 -6.26 -10.92
CA TYR A 433 12.60 -6.03 -12.04
C TYR A 433 12.14 -4.88 -12.97
N LEU A 434 10.82 -4.67 -13.11
CA LEU A 434 10.27 -3.54 -13.87
C LEU A 434 10.55 -2.22 -13.14
N ALA A 435 10.32 -2.19 -11.83
CA ALA A 435 10.66 -1.05 -11.01
C ALA A 435 12.17 -0.74 -11.09
N GLN A 436 13.03 -1.75 -11.04
CA GLN A 436 14.48 -1.57 -11.13
C GLN A 436 14.90 -1.00 -12.49
N LYS A 437 14.35 -1.51 -13.61
CA LYS A 437 14.61 -0.95 -14.95
C LYS A 437 14.25 0.53 -15.03
N ALA A 438 13.09 0.91 -14.48
CA ALA A 438 12.64 2.30 -14.45
C ALA A 438 13.55 3.18 -13.58
N ILE A 439 14.03 2.66 -12.45
CA ILE A 439 14.98 3.35 -11.56
C ILE A 439 16.33 3.53 -12.24
N ASP A 440 16.88 2.49 -12.87
CA ASP A 440 18.18 2.54 -13.55
C ASP A 440 18.19 3.60 -14.66
N ALA A 441 17.11 3.68 -15.44
CA ALA A 441 16.92 4.73 -16.45
C ALA A 441 16.81 6.12 -15.81
N ALA A 442 16.05 6.26 -14.72
CA ALA A 442 15.85 7.53 -14.03
C ALA A 442 17.13 8.05 -13.35
N GLU A 443 17.98 7.17 -12.82
CA GLU A 443 19.31 7.53 -12.28
C GLU A 443 20.22 8.13 -13.38
N GLN A 444 20.04 7.71 -14.64
CA GLN A 444 20.73 8.26 -15.81
C GLN A 444 20.04 9.52 -16.39
N GLY A 445 18.93 9.95 -15.81
CA GLY A 445 18.17 11.13 -16.24
C GLY A 445 17.11 10.85 -17.30
N ASP A 446 16.86 9.59 -17.66
CA ASP A 446 15.76 9.20 -18.55
C ASP A 446 14.52 8.81 -17.74
N TYR A 447 13.50 9.67 -17.76
CA TYR A 447 12.23 9.43 -17.07
C TYR A 447 11.16 8.77 -17.94
N SER A 448 11.47 8.42 -19.18
CA SER A 448 10.50 7.81 -20.09
C SER A 448 10.01 6.44 -19.60
N GLU A 449 10.90 5.63 -19.02
CA GLU A 449 10.55 4.27 -18.57
C GLU A 449 9.66 4.29 -17.32
N VAL A 450 9.96 5.12 -16.31
CA VAL A 450 9.11 5.25 -15.11
C VAL A 450 7.72 5.79 -15.47
N ARG A 451 7.64 6.75 -16.39
CA ARG A 451 6.36 7.30 -16.88
C ARG A 451 5.57 6.25 -17.66
N ARG A 452 6.23 5.43 -18.49
CA ARG A 452 5.60 4.34 -19.24
C ARG A 452 5.10 3.24 -18.31
N LEU A 453 5.92 2.80 -17.36
CA LEU A 453 5.55 1.80 -16.37
C LEU A 453 4.34 2.26 -15.53
N TYR A 454 4.33 3.51 -15.07
CA TYR A 454 3.16 4.08 -14.40
C TYR A 454 1.91 4.04 -15.30
N ALA A 455 2.02 4.46 -16.56
CA ALA A 455 0.90 4.44 -17.49
C ALA A 455 0.33 3.02 -17.69
N VAL A 456 1.20 2.02 -17.82
CA VAL A 456 0.79 0.61 -17.92
C VAL A 456 0.05 0.16 -16.65
N LEU A 457 0.62 0.44 -15.48
CA LEU A 457 0.05 0.04 -14.18
C LEU A 457 -1.21 0.81 -13.80
N SER A 458 -1.52 1.93 -14.45
CA SER A 458 -2.78 2.66 -14.26
C SER A 458 -4.01 1.91 -14.83
N LYS A 459 -3.78 0.92 -15.71
CA LYS A 459 -4.81 0.04 -16.29
C LYS A 459 -4.33 -1.41 -16.26
N PRO A 460 -4.15 -2.00 -15.07
CA PRO A 460 -3.45 -3.27 -14.92
C PRO A 460 -4.23 -4.47 -15.49
N PHE A 461 -5.53 -4.31 -15.71
CA PHE A 461 -6.44 -5.35 -16.21
C PHE A 461 -6.58 -5.36 -17.74
N ASP A 462 -6.34 -4.21 -18.38
CA ASP A 462 -6.54 -4.01 -19.82
C ASP A 462 -5.26 -4.36 -20.58
N GLU A 463 -5.38 -5.17 -21.63
CA GLU A 463 -4.26 -5.41 -22.55
C GLU A 463 -3.93 -4.13 -23.33
N GLN A 464 -2.64 -3.79 -23.41
CA GLN A 464 -2.18 -2.54 -24.00
C GLN A 464 -1.25 -2.83 -25.19
N PRO A 465 -1.57 -2.36 -26.41
CA PRO A 465 -0.75 -2.63 -27.60
C PRO A 465 0.71 -2.21 -27.42
N GLY A 466 1.64 -3.14 -27.68
CA GLY A 466 3.09 -2.90 -27.58
C GLY A 466 3.64 -2.93 -26.15
N MET A 467 2.85 -3.34 -25.16
CA MET A 467 3.25 -3.44 -23.75
C MET A 467 3.45 -4.89 -23.29
N ASP A 468 3.59 -5.84 -24.21
CA ASP A 468 3.74 -7.28 -23.91
C ASP A 468 4.86 -7.56 -22.90
N SER A 469 5.99 -6.87 -23.03
CA SER A 469 7.16 -7.03 -22.15
C SER A 469 6.90 -6.67 -20.67
N TYR A 470 5.85 -5.92 -20.36
CA TYR A 470 5.44 -5.60 -18.98
C TYR A 470 4.61 -6.71 -18.33
N ALA A 471 4.09 -7.66 -19.13
CA ALA A 471 3.38 -8.84 -18.64
C ALA A 471 4.31 -10.05 -18.47
N GLU A 472 5.56 -9.96 -18.93
CA GLU A 472 6.52 -11.06 -18.85
C GLU A 472 6.87 -11.43 -17.40
N ARG A 473 7.24 -12.69 -17.21
CA ARG A 473 7.88 -13.16 -15.97
C ARG A 473 9.24 -12.47 -15.80
N PRO A 474 9.75 -12.34 -14.56
CA PRO A 474 11.08 -11.80 -14.36
C PRO A 474 12.15 -12.61 -15.13
N PRO A 475 13.11 -11.94 -15.80
CA PRO A 475 14.32 -12.60 -16.28
C PRO A 475 15.13 -13.13 -15.09
N GLU A 476 16.10 -14.02 -15.34
CA GLU A 476 16.87 -14.67 -14.27
C GLU A 476 17.52 -13.70 -13.27
N TRP A 477 18.06 -12.57 -13.74
CA TRP A 477 18.63 -11.54 -12.84
C TRP A 477 17.57 -10.84 -11.99
N GLY A 478 16.32 -10.78 -12.47
CA GLY A 478 15.21 -10.11 -11.80
C GLY A 478 14.62 -10.93 -10.66
N LYS A 479 14.77 -12.26 -10.68
CA LYS A 479 14.26 -13.18 -9.65
C LYS A 479 14.95 -13.06 -8.30
N HIS A 480 16.17 -12.52 -8.27
CA HIS A 480 17.03 -12.46 -7.08
C HIS A 480 17.32 -11.02 -6.64
N LEU A 481 16.46 -10.07 -7.00
CA LEU A 481 16.62 -8.67 -6.59
C LEU A 481 16.36 -8.51 -5.09
N GLU A 482 17.40 -8.16 -4.35
CA GLU A 482 17.30 -7.76 -2.96
C GLU A 482 16.87 -6.29 -2.86
N ILE A 483 15.87 -6.01 -2.01
CA ILE A 483 15.36 -4.66 -1.81
C ILE A 483 15.54 -4.27 -0.35
N SER A 484 16.22 -3.14 -0.15
CA SER A 484 16.45 -2.56 1.17
C SER A 484 15.55 -1.40 1.52
N CYS A 485 15.26 -1.25 2.82
CA CYS A 485 14.84 0.02 3.37
C CYS A 485 15.98 1.00 3.14
N SER A 486 15.81 1.96 2.23
CA SER A 486 16.79 3.02 1.94
C SER A 486 16.89 4.09 3.05
N SER A 487 16.47 3.75 4.28
CA SER A 487 16.46 4.64 5.44
C SER A 487 17.86 4.92 5.94
#